data_AF-A0A662Q406-F1
#
_entry.id   AF-A0A662Q406-F1
#
_cell.length_a   1.000
_cell.length_b   1.000
_cell.length_c   1.000
_cell.angle_alpha   90.00
_cell.angle_beta   90.00
_cell.angle_gamma   90.00
#
_symmetry.space_group_name_H-M   'P 1'
#
loop_
_entity.id
_entity.type
_entity.pdbx_description
1 polymer ?
#
loop_
_entity_poly.entity_id
_entity_poly.type
_entity_poly.pdbx_seq_one_letter_code
_entity_poly.pdbx_strand_id
1 'polypeptide(L)'
;RLLLLIPVLIGVTLLIFTITQLFSPEERKEIYYELQKIYFEDCPSVMLYQPVGRHYERDWVQGWYYNPIYPGVYFYALWKGY
;
A
#
# COMPACT_ATOMS: atom_id res chain seq x y z
N ARG A 1 12.37 12.77 -24.19
CA ARG A 1 11.67 12.04 -23.10
C ARG A 1 11.55 12.87 -21.82
N LEU A 2 12.56 13.65 -21.41
CA LEU A 2 12.52 14.49 -20.21
C LEU A 2 11.39 15.55 -20.19
N LEU A 3 11.07 16.16 -21.33
CA LEU A 3 10.01 17.17 -21.46
C LEU A 3 8.59 16.60 -21.23
N LEU A 4 8.39 15.29 -21.38
CA LEU A 4 7.10 14.63 -21.13
C LEU A 4 6.91 14.26 -19.65
N LEU A 5 7.98 14.26 -18.84
CA LEU A 5 7.89 13.92 -17.42
C LEU A 5 7.17 14.99 -16.60
N ILE A 6 7.38 16.27 -16.93
CA ILE A 6 6.78 17.39 -16.19
C ILE A 6 5.24 17.34 -16.23
N PRO A 7 4.57 17.25 -17.40
CA PRO A 7 3.11 17.16 -17.44
C PRO A 7 2.56 15.88 -16.78
N VAL A 8 3.28 14.76 -16.89
CA VAL A 8 2.89 13.50 -16.23
C VAL A 8 2.94 13.62 -14.70
N LEU A 9 4.03 14.18 -14.15
CA LEU A 9 4.19 14.39 -12.71
C LEU A 9 3.11 15.33 -12.15
N ILE A 10 2.75 16.38 -12.89
CA ILE A 10 1.64 17.27 -12.53
C ILE A 10 0.31 16.49 -12.54
N GLY A 11 0.05 15.71 -13.58
CA GLY A 11 -1.17 14.88 -13.69
C GLY A 11 -1.31 13.88 -12.53
N VAL A 12 -0.24 13.14 -12.22
CA VAL A 12 -0.22 12.19 -11.09
C VAL A 12 -0.47 12.90 -9.76
N THR A 13 0.13 14.07 -9.56
CA THR A 13 -0.07 14.86 -8.33
C THR A 13 -1.53 15.29 -8.17
N LEU A 14 -2.18 15.71 -9.25
CA LEU A 14 -3.60 16.07 -9.24
C LEU A 14 -4.49 14.88 -8.89
N LEU A 15 -4.24 13.71 -9.49
CA LEU A 15 -4.99 12.49 -9.20
C LEU A 15 -4.87 12.08 -7.72
N ILE A 16 -3.66 12.17 -7.15
CA ILE A 16 -3.42 11.89 -5.72
C ILE A 16 -4.22 12.85 -4.84
N PHE A 17 -4.24 14.15 -5.18
CA PHE A 17 -5.03 15.12 -4.44
C PHE A 17 -6.53 14.79 -4.53
N THR A 18 -7.05 14.46 -5.72
CA THR A 18 -8.46 14.09 -5.92
C THR A 18 -8.87 12.90 -5.04
N ILE A 19 -8.01 11.88 -4.90
CA ILE A 19 -8.27 10.73 -4.01
C ILE A 19 -8.58 11.16 -2.57
N THR A 20 -7.95 12.22 -2.07
CA THR A 20 -8.18 12.71 -0.70
C THR A 20 -9.52 13.43 -0.52
N GLN A 21 -10.12 13.91 -1.61
CA GLN A 21 -11.37 14.68 -1.59
C GLN A 21 -12.61 13.80 -1.84
N LEU A 22 -12.43 12.57 -2.33
CA LEU A 22 -13.52 11.63 -2.60
C LEU A 22 -13.92 10.85 -1.35
N PHE A 23 -15.23 10.77 -1.11
CA PHE A 23 -15.79 10.03 0.02
C PHE A 23 -16.11 8.57 -0.34
N SER A 24 -16.47 8.28 -1.60
CA SER A 24 -16.76 6.90 -2.04
C SER A 24 -15.47 6.08 -2.23
N PRO A 25 -15.41 4.86 -1.67
CA PRO A 25 -14.37 3.90 -2.01
C PRO A 25 -14.35 3.53 -3.50
N GLU A 26 -15.50 3.45 -4.14
CA GLU A 26 -15.67 3.08 -5.55
C GLU A 26 -15.09 4.15 -6.48
N GLU A 27 -15.35 5.43 -6.19
CA GLU A 27 -14.76 6.54 -6.95
C GLU A 27 -13.23 6.57 -6.82
N ARG A 28 -12.70 6.31 -5.62
CA ARG A 28 -11.24 6.24 -5.39
C ARG A 28 -10.60 5.06 -6.12
N LYS A 29 -11.31 3.93 -6.21
CA LYS A 29 -10.85 2.71 -6.89
C LYS A 29 -10.53 2.96 -8.36
N GLU A 30 -11.41 3.68 -9.07
CA GLU A 30 -11.18 4.00 -10.49
C GLU A 30 -9.91 4.84 -10.69
N ILE A 31 -9.65 5.80 -9.79
CA ILE A 31 -8.42 6.59 -9.84
C ILE A 31 -7.18 5.74 -9.54
N TYR A 32 -7.26 4.80 -8.59
CA TYR A 32 -6.15 3.88 -8.31
C TYR A 32 -5.79 3.02 -9.53
N TYR A 33 -6.77 2.58 -10.34
CA TYR A 33 -6.47 1.85 -11.57
C TYR A 33 -5.80 2.72 -12.63
N GLU A 34 -6.22 3.97 -12.78
CA GLU A 34 -5.56 4.90 -13.70
C GLU A 34 -4.09 5.15 -13.29
N LEU A 35 -3.83 5.33 -11.99
CA LEU A 35 -2.47 5.45 -11.48
C LEU A 35 -1.63 4.19 -11.73
N GLN A 36 -2.21 3.00 -11.60
CA GLN A 36 -1.52 1.74 -11.92
C GLN A 36 -1.19 1.62 -13.41
N LYS A 37 -2.09 2.08 -14.28
CA LYS A 37 -1.84 2.12 -15.73
C LYS A 37 -0.67 3.05 -16.06
N ILE A 38 -0.65 4.26 -15.51
CA ILE A 38 0.48 5.21 -15.67
C ILE A 38 1.78 4.59 -15.16
N TYR A 39 1.76 3.93 -14.00
CA TYR A 39 2.93 3.22 -13.46
C TYR A 39 3.46 2.18 -14.45
N PHE A 40 2.59 1.39 -15.08
CA PHE A 40 2.99 0.36 -16.04
C PHE A 40 3.56 0.95 -17.32
N GLU A 41 2.96 2.04 -17.83
CA GLU A 41 3.40 2.72 -19.05
C GLU A 41 4.75 3.43 -18.88
N ASP A 42 4.97 4.10 -17.75
CA ASP A 42 6.20 4.84 -17.48
C ASP A 42 7.32 3.98 -16.89
N CYS A 43 6.97 2.83 -16.28
CA CYS A 43 7.88 1.89 -15.65
C CYS A 43 8.94 2.58 -14.74
N PRO A 44 8.52 3.42 -13.75
CA PRO A 44 9.47 4.12 -12.88
C PRO A 44 10.22 3.16 -11.94
N SER A 45 9.62 1.99 -11.66
CA SER A 45 10.23 0.87 -10.95
C SER A 45 9.58 -0.43 -11.43
N VAL A 46 10.04 -1.57 -10.88
CA VAL A 46 9.51 -2.90 -11.23
C VAL A 46 8.97 -3.56 -9.97
N MET A 47 7.68 -3.91 -9.94
CA MET A 47 7.11 -4.72 -8.86
C MET A 47 7.60 -6.15 -8.99
N LEU A 48 8.20 -6.68 -7.91
CA LEU A 48 8.78 -8.03 -7.94
C LEU A 48 7.80 -9.09 -7.43
N TYR A 49 7.20 -8.86 -6.25
CA TYR A 49 6.27 -9.78 -5.61
C TYR A 49 5.51 -9.08 -4.48
N GLN A 50 4.38 -9.67 -4.06
CA GLN A 50 3.73 -9.33 -2.80
C GLN A 50 4.25 -10.27 -1.70
N PRO A 51 4.88 -9.76 -0.63
CA PRO A 51 5.48 -10.62 0.39
C PRO A 51 4.39 -11.38 1.17
N VAL A 52 4.62 -12.67 1.36
CA VAL A 52 3.89 -13.49 2.34
C VAL A 52 4.79 -13.75 3.54
N GLY A 53 4.22 -13.65 4.74
CA GLY A 53 4.95 -13.85 5.99
C GLY A 53 4.76 -15.25 6.56
N ARG A 54 5.76 -15.74 7.30
CA ARG A 54 5.60 -16.82 8.26
C ARG A 54 5.91 -16.27 9.64
N HIS A 55 5.09 -16.61 10.62
CA HIS A 55 5.28 -16.23 12.01
C HIS A 55 5.50 -17.48 12.84
N TYR A 56 6.50 -17.42 13.71
CA TYR A 56 6.81 -18.48 14.67
C TYR A 56 7.01 -17.82 16.01
N GLU A 57 6.30 -18.30 17.02
CA GLU A 57 6.41 -17.81 18.38
C GLU A 57 6.37 -18.96 19.38
N ARG A 58 6.72 -18.65 20.63
CA ARG A 58 6.60 -19.61 21.71
C ARG A 58 5.12 -19.78 22.07
N ASP A 59 4.78 -20.94 22.58
CA ASP A 59 3.46 -21.29 23.12
C ASP A 59 2.97 -20.34 24.22
N TRP A 60 3.88 -19.70 24.97
CA TRP A 60 3.53 -18.72 26.00
C TRP A 60 3.31 -17.29 25.48
N VAL A 61 3.44 -17.05 24.17
CA VAL A 61 3.14 -15.76 23.55
C VAL A 61 1.71 -15.82 23.01
N GLN A 62 0.89 -14.88 23.46
CA GLN A 62 -0.54 -14.84 23.17
C GLN A 62 -0.94 -13.50 22.56
N GLY A 63 -2.07 -13.48 21.86
CA GLY A 63 -2.64 -12.26 21.28
C GLY A 63 -2.03 -11.84 19.95
N TRP A 64 -1.15 -12.65 19.36
CA TRP A 64 -0.66 -12.39 18.02
C TRP A 64 -1.76 -12.61 16.97
N TYR A 65 -1.80 -11.72 15.99
CA TYR A 65 -2.65 -11.85 14.81
C TYR A 65 -1.98 -11.21 13.59
N TYR A 66 -2.32 -11.68 12.40
CA TYR A 66 -1.81 -11.11 11.17
C TYR A 66 -2.51 -9.79 10.84
N ASN A 67 -1.74 -8.69 10.77
CA ASN A 67 -2.21 -7.37 10.37
C ASN A 67 -1.49 -6.92 9.09
N PRO A 68 -2.14 -6.92 7.91
CA PRO A 68 -1.48 -6.56 6.65
C PRO A 68 -1.18 -5.05 6.50
N ILE A 69 -1.77 -4.19 7.33
CA ILE A 69 -1.59 -2.73 7.27
C ILE A 69 -0.44 -2.27 8.17
N TYR A 70 -0.19 -2.97 9.28
CA TYR A 70 0.79 -2.57 10.27
C TYR A 70 2.16 -3.21 9.99
N PRO A 71 3.24 -2.42 9.86
CA PRO A 71 4.57 -3.00 9.69
C PRO A 71 5.06 -3.62 11.00
N GLY A 72 5.44 -4.90 10.95
CA GLY A 72 6.05 -5.61 12.07
C GLY A 72 5.05 -6.13 13.10
N VAL A 73 5.48 -6.21 14.36
CA VAL A 73 4.72 -6.84 15.45
C VAL A 73 3.94 -5.79 16.22
N TYR A 74 2.62 -5.99 16.37
CA TYR A 74 1.77 -5.09 17.14
C TYR A 74 1.80 -5.43 18.64
N PHE A 75 2.79 -4.89 19.35
CA PHE A 75 3.08 -5.24 20.75
C PHE A 75 1.95 -5.00 21.74
N TYR A 76 1.05 -4.06 21.47
CA TYR A 76 -0.04 -3.72 22.39
C TYR A 76 -1.03 -4.86 22.59
N ALA A 77 -1.21 -5.71 21.57
CA ALA A 77 -2.09 -6.88 21.65
C ALA A 77 -1.39 -8.10 22.27
N LEU A 78 -0.07 -8.07 22.41
CA LEU A 78 0.70 -9.20 22.89
C LEU A 78 0.70 -9.28 24.40
N TRP A 79 0.58 -10.50 24.90
CA TRP A 79 0.71 -10.80 26.32
C TRP A 79 1.31 -12.18 26.52
N LYS A 80 1.76 -12.44 27.75
CA LYS A 80 2.37 -13.71 28.14
C LYS A 80 1.40 -14.53 28.98
N GLY A 81 1.16 -15.77 28.57
CA GLY A 81 0.36 -16.74 29.33
C GLY A 81 0.44 -18.14 28.75
N TYR A 82 0.20 -19.14 29.61
CA TYR A 82 0.00 -20.54 29.22
C TYR A 82 -1.49 -20.82 29.01
#